data_AF-A0A1M4ZCJ9-F1
#
_entry.id   AF-A0A1M4ZCJ9-F1
#
_cell.length_a   1.000
_cell.length_b   1.000
_cell.length_c   1.000
_cell.angle_alpha   90.00
_cell.angle_beta   90.00
_cell.angle_gamma   90.00
#
_symmetry.space_group_name_H-M   'P 1'
#
loop_
_entity.id
_entity.type
_entity.pdbx_description
1 polymer ?
#
loop_
_entity_poly.entity_id
_entity_poly.type
_entity_poly.pdbx_seq_one_letter_code
_entity_poly.pdbx_strand_id
1 'polypeptide(L)'
;MQLDLTTQDWLNIIQSVGVLFTMVFTIIQLRKNNKVFKSQIFNSLYQRLDIINSLAVEHKVSNKFLSAYIHEKDEHDPVNSYIDMVGTFFYEMYYHHKNGLLSEREWNTWDTTIKKFYAYPYTRGYWEKNRSDHGYGFDAYVENLIKKR
;
A
#
# COMPACT_ATOMS: atom_id res chain seq x y z
N MET A 1 50.67 25.15 -24.10
CA MET A 1 49.32 25.74 -24.15
C MET A 1 48.86 25.91 -22.71
N GLN A 2 49.13 27.08 -22.12
CA GLN A 2 48.65 27.44 -20.79
C GLN A 2 47.20 27.92 -20.96
N LEU A 3 46.26 27.27 -20.27
CA LEU A 3 44.88 27.73 -20.21
C LEU A 3 44.84 28.96 -19.30
N ASP A 4 44.88 30.16 -19.88
CA ASP A 4 44.57 31.40 -19.16
C ASP A 4 43.06 31.46 -18.92
N LEU A 5 42.63 30.82 -17.84
CA LEU A 5 41.25 30.87 -17.38
C LEU A 5 40.97 32.27 -16.83
N THR A 6 40.00 32.95 -17.40
CA THR A 6 39.55 34.26 -16.92
C THR A 6 38.81 34.10 -15.59
N THR A 7 38.71 35.18 -14.82
CA THR A 7 37.91 35.22 -13.58
C THR A 7 36.46 34.79 -13.83
N GLN A 8 35.93 35.05 -15.03
CA GLN A 8 34.59 34.64 -15.44
C GLN A 8 34.48 33.13 -15.66
N ASP A 9 35.52 32.49 -16.21
CA ASP A 9 35.57 31.04 -16.39
C ASP A 9 35.59 30.32 -15.04
N TRP A 10 36.34 30.85 -14.07
CA TRP A 10 36.34 30.35 -12.70
C TRP A 10 34.98 30.47 -12.02
N LEU A 11 34.27 31.58 -12.20
CA LEU A 11 32.92 31.76 -11.69
C LEU A 11 31.94 30.76 -12.30
N ASN A 12 32.02 30.54 -13.61
CA ASN A 12 31.16 29.57 -14.31
C ASN A 12 31.42 28.13 -13.84
N ILE A 13 32.69 27.77 -13.60
CA ILE A 13 33.07 26.47 -13.05
C ILE A 13 32.51 26.28 -11.64
N ILE A 14 32.68 27.28 -10.76
CA ILE A 14 32.18 27.23 -9.38
C ILE A 14 30.65 27.11 -9.35
N GLN A 15 29.94 27.87 -10.19
CA GLN A 15 28.47 27.80 -10.30
C GLN A 15 28.01 26.42 -10.79
N SER A 16 28.66 25.89 -11.84
CA SER A 16 28.32 24.58 -12.40
C SER A 16 28.54 23.45 -11.39
N VAL A 17 29.63 23.51 -10.63
CA VAL A 17 29.91 22.57 -9.54
C VAL A 17 28.89 22.71 -8.42
N GLY A 18 28.49 23.94 -8.06
CA GLY A 18 27.44 24.20 -7.07
C GLY A 18 26.11 23.53 -7.41
N VAL A 19 25.66 23.64 -8.66
CA VAL A 19 24.42 22.99 -9.14
C VAL A 19 24.48 21.47 -8.99
N LEU A 20 25.61 20.86 -9.37
CA LEU A 20 25.81 19.41 -9.23
C LEU A 20 25.76 18.96 -7.76
N PHE A 21 26.38 19.71 -6.86
CA PHE A 21 26.31 19.42 -5.42
C PHE A 21 24.89 19.57 -4.88
N THR A 22 24.13 20.58 -5.30
CA THR A 22 22.73 20.75 -4.91
C THR A 22 21.87 19.57 -5.38
N MET A 23 22.04 19.09 -6.62
CA MET A 23 21.31 17.92 -7.12
C MET A 23 21.62 16.66 -6.32
N VAL A 24 22.90 16.37 -6.05
CA VAL A 24 23.32 15.20 -5.25
C VAL A 24 22.76 15.29 -3.83
N PHE A 25 22.82 16.47 -3.21
CA PHE A 25 22.27 16.69 -1.88
C PHE A 25 20.74 16.51 -1.85
N THR A 26 20.03 17.03 -2.85
CA THR A 26 18.58 16.83 -3.01
C THR A 26 18.24 15.35 -3.18
N ILE A 27 18.98 14.60 -3.98
CA ILE A 27 18.79 13.15 -4.13
C ILE A 27 19.00 12.42 -2.79
N ILE A 28 20.01 12.80 -2.01
CA ILE A 28 20.26 12.24 -0.68
C ILE A 28 19.14 12.60 0.31
N GLN A 29 18.68 13.85 0.31
CA GLN A 29 17.55 14.32 1.12
C GLN A 29 16.27 13.57 0.75
N LEU A 30 15.97 13.40 -0.53
CA LEU A 30 14.84 12.59 -1.02
C LEU A 30 14.95 11.14 -0.54
N ARG A 31 16.14 10.54 -0.54
CA ARG A 31 16.36 9.18 -0.01
C ARG A 31 16.16 9.09 1.51
N LYS A 32 16.64 10.07 2.27
CA LYS A 32 16.46 10.13 3.74
C LYS A 32 15.00 10.38 4.09
N ASN A 33 14.35 11.30 3.40
CA ASN A 33 12.92 11.58 3.52
C ASN A 33 12.10 10.34 3.15
N ASN A 34 12.49 9.58 2.12
CA ASN A 34 11.84 8.31 1.81
C ASN A 34 11.95 7.28 2.94
N LYS A 35 13.05 7.21 3.68
CA LYS A 35 13.17 6.30 4.83
C LYS A 35 12.25 6.72 5.98
N VAL A 36 12.21 8.01 6.32
CA VAL A 36 11.33 8.55 7.36
C VAL A 36 9.86 8.41 6.96
N PHE A 37 9.53 8.75 5.72
CA PHE A 37 8.21 8.62 5.13
C PHE A 37 7.73 7.16 5.10
N LYS A 38 8.59 6.22 4.69
CA LYS A 38 8.28 4.78 4.78
C LYS A 38 7.98 4.37 6.22
N SER A 39 8.81 4.78 7.18
CA SER A 39 8.60 4.48 8.60
C SER A 39 7.25 5.00 9.12
N GLN A 40 6.87 6.23 8.74
CA GLN A 40 5.58 6.81 9.11
C GLN A 40 4.40 6.05 8.49
N ILE A 41 4.49 5.68 7.22
CA ILE A 41 3.48 4.85 6.54
C ILE A 41 3.34 3.50 7.26
N PHE A 42 4.45 2.81 7.53
CA PHE A 42 4.40 1.53 8.23
C PHE A 42 3.78 1.65 9.62
N ASN A 43 4.14 2.67 10.39
CA ASN A 43 3.53 2.89 11.71
C ASN A 43 2.01 3.10 11.61
N SER A 44 1.54 3.88 10.62
CA SER A 44 0.11 4.09 10.39
C SER A 44 -0.61 2.80 9.97
N LEU A 45 0.01 2.00 9.11
CA LEU A 45 -0.52 0.70 8.68
C LEU A 45 -0.60 -0.29 9.85
N TYR A 46 0.41 -0.35 10.72
CA TYR A 46 0.38 -1.21 11.90
C TYR A 46 -0.71 -0.80 12.89
N GLN A 47 -0.88 0.50 13.14
CA GLN A 47 -1.99 0.99 13.98
C GLN A 47 -3.36 0.60 13.41
N ARG A 48 -3.54 0.71 12.09
CA ARG A 48 -4.78 0.26 11.45
C ARG A 48 -4.97 -1.24 11.55
N LEU A 49 -3.91 -2.02 11.43
CA LEU A 49 -3.95 -3.47 11.58
C LEU A 49 -4.38 -3.86 12.99
N ASP A 50 -3.90 -3.16 14.02
CA ASP A 50 -4.33 -3.37 15.40
C ASP A 50 -5.83 -3.12 15.59
N ILE A 51 -6.37 -2.06 14.96
CA ILE A 51 -7.81 -1.75 14.99
C ILE A 51 -8.62 -2.83 14.25
N ILE A 52 -8.14 -3.28 13.08
CA ILE A 52 -8.76 -4.39 12.35
C ILE A 52 -8.80 -5.64 13.22
N ASN A 53 -7.69 -5.96 13.89
CA ASN A 53 -7.60 -7.13 14.76
C ASN A 53 -8.51 -7.02 15.98
N SER A 54 -8.61 -5.83 16.60
CA SER A 54 -9.52 -5.64 17.74
C SER A 54 -10.98 -5.82 17.33
N LEU A 55 -11.39 -5.30 16.17
CA LEU A 55 -12.73 -5.51 15.63
C LEU A 55 -13.01 -6.99 15.30
N ALA A 56 -12.02 -7.70 14.77
CA ALA A 56 -12.15 -9.14 14.52
C ALA A 56 -12.44 -9.91 15.82
N VAL A 57 -11.76 -9.56 16.91
CA VAL A 57 -11.96 -10.17 18.23
C VAL A 57 -13.30 -9.77 18.83
N GLU A 58 -13.63 -8.47 18.81
CA GLU A 58 -14.87 -7.92 19.36
C GLU A 58 -16.11 -8.54 18.72
N HIS A 59 -16.13 -8.60 17.38
CA HIS A 59 -17.26 -9.15 16.63
C HIS A 59 -17.14 -10.65 16.36
N LYS A 60 -16.16 -11.33 16.98
CA LYS A 60 -15.92 -12.78 16.82
C LYS A 60 -15.80 -13.23 15.36
N VAL A 61 -15.24 -12.36 14.52
CA VAL A 61 -14.94 -12.67 13.12
C VAL A 61 -13.92 -13.80 13.12
N SER A 62 -14.32 -14.95 12.61
CA SER A 62 -13.49 -16.15 12.58
C SER A 62 -13.50 -16.77 11.20
N ASN A 63 -12.50 -17.60 10.90
CA ASN A 63 -12.44 -18.35 9.64
C ASN A 63 -13.72 -19.17 9.41
N LYS A 64 -14.34 -19.69 10.48
CA LYS A 64 -15.62 -20.41 10.39
C LYS A 64 -16.75 -19.50 9.90
N PHE A 65 -16.80 -18.26 10.41
CA PHE A 65 -17.77 -17.26 9.96
C PHE A 65 -17.53 -16.87 8.50
N LEU A 66 -16.29 -16.55 8.13
CA LEU A 66 -15.95 -16.17 6.75
C LEU A 66 -16.19 -17.32 5.75
N SER A 67 -16.17 -18.56 6.22
CA SER A 67 -16.48 -19.75 5.41
C SER A 67 -17.97 -19.92 5.13
N ALA A 68 -18.85 -19.22 5.86
CA ALA A 68 -20.28 -19.23 5.57
C ALA A 68 -20.57 -18.48 4.26
N TYR A 69 -21.62 -18.89 3.55
CA TYR A 69 -22.12 -18.13 2.41
C TYR A 69 -22.87 -16.90 2.93
N ILE A 70 -22.85 -15.78 2.19
CA ILE A 70 -23.63 -14.59 2.57
C ILE A 70 -25.11 -14.96 2.62
N HIS A 71 -25.67 -14.93 3.82
CA HIS A 71 -27.12 -14.88 4.01
C HIS A 71 -27.58 -13.44 3.78
N GLU A 72 -28.66 -13.27 3.02
CA GLU A 72 -29.11 -11.97 2.55
C GLU A 72 -29.37 -10.97 3.68
N LYS A 73 -28.86 -9.75 3.46
CA LYS A 73 -29.47 -8.47 3.80
C LYS A 73 -29.52 -8.09 5.28
N ASP A 74 -28.37 -8.11 5.95
CA ASP A 74 -28.15 -7.20 7.08
C ASP A 74 -27.15 -6.12 6.65
N GLU A 75 -27.67 -4.97 6.19
CA GLU A 75 -26.88 -3.77 5.81
C GLU A 75 -26.09 -3.19 7.00
N HIS A 76 -26.37 -3.65 8.22
CA HIS A 76 -25.69 -3.24 9.45
C HIS A 76 -25.00 -4.39 10.19
N ASP A 77 -24.55 -5.42 9.46
CA ASP A 77 -23.66 -6.43 10.03
C ASP A 77 -22.29 -5.81 10.34
N PRO A 78 -21.82 -5.80 11.61
CA PRO A 78 -20.47 -5.37 11.96
C PRO A 78 -19.36 -6.08 11.17
N VAL A 79 -19.65 -7.26 10.61
CA VAL A 79 -18.72 -7.99 9.76
C VAL A 79 -18.56 -7.33 8.39
N ASN A 80 -19.59 -6.68 7.84
CA ASN A 80 -19.46 -5.91 6.59
C ASN A 80 -18.48 -4.75 6.80
N SER A 81 -18.63 -4.00 7.90
CA SER A 81 -17.70 -2.93 8.27
C SER A 81 -16.27 -3.44 8.46
N TYR A 82 -16.11 -4.63 9.05
CA TYR A 82 -14.81 -5.29 9.15
C TYR A 82 -14.23 -5.61 7.76
N ILE A 83 -15.03 -6.16 6.85
CA ILE A 83 -14.59 -6.50 5.49
C ILE A 83 -14.21 -5.25 4.69
N ASP A 84 -14.98 -4.16 4.81
CA ASP A 84 -14.65 -2.87 4.18
C ASP A 84 -13.32 -2.31 4.69
N MET A 85 -13.10 -2.38 6.01
CA MET A 85 -11.86 -1.90 6.62
C MET A 85 -10.65 -2.72 6.16
N VAL A 86 -10.79 -4.04 6.10
CA VAL A 86 -9.76 -4.95 5.59
C VAL A 86 -9.52 -4.74 4.09
N GLY A 87 -10.57 -4.56 3.29
CA GLY A 87 -10.50 -4.29 1.86
C GLY A 87 -9.75 -2.99 1.56
N THR A 88 -10.10 -1.91 2.27
CA THR A 88 -9.42 -0.61 2.15
C THR A 88 -7.96 -0.71 2.57
N PHE A 89 -7.67 -1.45 3.64
CA PHE A 89 -6.29 -1.70 4.06
C PHE A 89 -5.49 -2.44 2.98
N PHE A 90 -6.06 -3.48 2.36
CA PHE A 90 -5.39 -4.19 1.26
C PHE A 90 -5.20 -3.35 0.01
N TYR A 91 -6.16 -2.48 -0.32
CA TYR A 91 -6.00 -1.50 -1.38
C TYR A 91 -4.77 -0.61 -1.12
N GLU A 92 -4.60 -0.10 0.10
CA GLU A 92 -3.43 0.72 0.47
C GLU A 92 -2.13 -0.05 0.37
N MET A 93 -2.10 -1.32 0.80
CA MET A 93 -0.92 -2.17 0.63
C MET A 93 -0.57 -2.38 -0.84
N TYR A 94 -1.57 -2.62 -1.68
CA TYR A 94 -1.38 -2.75 -3.12
C TYR A 94 -0.88 -1.44 -3.75
N TYR A 95 -1.46 -0.31 -3.35
CA TYR A 95 -1.02 1.03 -3.77
C TYR A 95 0.44 1.28 -3.38
N HIS A 96 0.83 1.00 -2.14
CA HIS A 96 2.21 1.17 -1.68
C HIS A 96 3.19 0.23 -2.40
N HIS A 97 2.79 -0.99 -2.71
CA HIS A 97 3.57 -1.88 -3.56
C HIS A 97 3.76 -1.30 -4.97
N LYS A 98 2.69 -0.83 -5.63
CA LYS A 98 2.78 -0.23 -6.97
C LYS A 98 3.67 1.00 -7.04
N ASN A 99 3.83 1.72 -5.94
CA ASN A 99 4.70 2.88 -5.83
C ASN A 99 6.13 2.54 -5.33
N GLY A 100 6.50 1.27 -5.21
CA GLY A 100 7.85 0.84 -4.77
C GLY A 100 8.14 1.14 -3.30
N LEU A 101 7.10 1.36 -2.49
CA LEU A 101 7.24 1.63 -1.06
C LEU A 101 7.41 0.33 -0.26
N LEU A 102 6.75 -0.75 -0.69
CA LEU A 102 6.96 -2.10 -0.18
C LEU A 102 8.04 -2.82 -0.98
N SER A 103 8.91 -3.55 -0.28
CA SER A 103 9.80 -4.52 -0.91
C SER A 103 9.01 -5.72 -1.44
N GLU A 104 9.56 -6.44 -2.41
CA GLU A 104 8.96 -7.68 -2.95
C GLU A 104 8.67 -8.71 -1.86
N ARG A 105 9.56 -8.84 -0.87
CA ARG A 105 9.37 -9.77 0.26
C ARG A 105 8.16 -9.37 1.11
N GLU A 106 8.02 -8.09 1.42
CA GLU A 106 6.87 -7.57 2.18
C GLU A 106 5.59 -7.75 1.37
N TRP A 107 5.61 -7.38 0.08
CA TRP A 107 4.47 -7.56 -0.81
C TRP A 107 4.02 -9.01 -0.91
N ASN A 108 4.93 -9.96 -1.09
CA ASN A 108 4.58 -11.39 -1.17
C ASN A 108 3.85 -11.92 0.08
N THR A 109 4.18 -11.35 1.25
CA THR A 109 3.49 -11.67 2.51
C THR A 109 2.06 -11.17 2.46
N TRP A 110 1.85 -9.92 2.05
CA TRP A 110 0.53 -9.32 1.92
C TRP A 110 -0.31 -9.92 0.80
N ASP A 111 0.27 -10.19 -0.36
CA ASP A 111 -0.37 -10.88 -1.48
C ASP A 111 -0.91 -12.25 -1.05
N THR A 112 -0.14 -13.01 -0.25
CA THR A 112 -0.60 -14.29 0.31
C THR A 112 -1.79 -14.09 1.26
N THR A 113 -1.76 -13.05 2.09
CA THR A 113 -2.86 -12.72 3.01
C THR A 113 -4.11 -12.30 2.27
N ILE A 114 -4.00 -11.45 1.24
CA ILE A 114 -5.10 -10.99 0.40
C ILE A 114 -5.75 -12.20 -0.32
N LYS A 115 -4.94 -13.08 -0.90
CA LYS A 115 -5.40 -14.32 -1.53
C LYS A 115 -6.20 -15.21 -0.57
N LYS A 116 -5.73 -15.36 0.68
CA LYS A 116 -6.45 -16.12 1.71
C LYS A 116 -7.74 -15.44 2.12
N PHE A 117 -7.75 -14.12 2.24
CA PHE A 117 -8.94 -13.36 2.61
C PHE A 117 -10.06 -13.51 1.56
N TYR A 118 -9.77 -13.29 0.28
CA TYR A 118 -10.74 -13.43 -0.82
C TYR A 118 -10.99 -14.89 -1.24
N ALA A 119 -10.31 -15.86 -0.64
CA ALA A 119 -10.63 -17.28 -0.81
C ALA A 119 -11.90 -17.69 -0.06
N TYR A 120 -12.33 -16.92 0.93
CA TYR A 120 -13.51 -17.21 1.71
C TYR A 120 -14.80 -16.86 0.95
N PRO A 121 -15.84 -17.71 0.99
CA PRO A 121 -17.12 -17.44 0.31
C PRO A 121 -17.77 -16.13 0.74
N TYR A 122 -17.73 -15.78 2.04
CA TYR A 122 -18.35 -14.56 2.52
C TYR A 122 -17.68 -13.32 1.92
N THR A 123 -16.36 -13.22 2.00
CA THR A 123 -15.60 -12.05 1.52
C THR A 123 -15.73 -11.90 0.00
N ARG A 124 -15.77 -13.01 -0.74
CA ARG A 124 -16.02 -13.02 -2.18
C ARG A 124 -17.41 -12.51 -2.52
N GLY A 125 -18.44 -13.09 -1.89
CA GLY A 125 -19.82 -12.67 -2.14
C GLY A 125 -20.04 -11.21 -1.74
N TYR A 126 -19.33 -10.74 -0.71
CA TYR A 126 -19.39 -9.36 -0.26
C TYR A 126 -18.77 -8.43 -1.31
N TRP A 127 -17.59 -8.80 -1.79
CA TRP A 127 -16.89 -8.08 -2.86
C TRP A 127 -17.72 -7.98 -4.14
N GLU A 128 -18.36 -9.07 -4.57
CA GLU A 128 -19.19 -9.09 -5.77
C GLU A 128 -20.42 -8.18 -5.65
N LYS A 129 -20.97 -8.01 -4.44
CA LYS A 129 -22.15 -7.17 -4.17
C LYS A 129 -21.82 -5.70 -3.91
N ASN A 130 -20.72 -5.44 -3.20
CA ASN A 130 -20.40 -4.13 -2.63
C ASN A 130 -19.11 -3.54 -3.19
N ARG A 131 -18.69 -3.97 -4.39
CA ARG A 131 -17.48 -3.44 -5.02
C ARG A 131 -17.53 -1.92 -5.11
N SER A 132 -16.60 -1.27 -4.43
CA SER A 132 -16.26 0.13 -4.65
C SER A 132 -15.22 0.25 -5.75
N ASP A 133 -15.21 1.38 -6.46
CA ASP A 133 -14.22 1.70 -7.49
C ASP A 133 -12.87 2.01 -6.83
N HIS A 134 -12.03 0.99 -6.68
CA HIS A 134 -10.68 1.19 -6.18
C HIS A 134 -9.74 1.52 -7.35
N GLY A 135 -8.97 2.61 -7.18
CA GLY A 135 -7.98 3.04 -8.16
C GLY A 135 -6.84 2.04 -8.39
N TYR A 136 -5.92 2.39 -9.28
CA TYR A 136 -4.66 1.65 -9.53
C TYR A 136 -4.81 0.20 -10.00
N GLY A 137 -6.01 -0.22 -10.42
CA GLY A 137 -6.27 -1.57 -10.89
C GLY A 137 -6.31 -2.62 -9.77
N PHE A 138 -6.53 -2.20 -8.53
CA PHE A 138 -6.71 -3.11 -7.40
C PHE A 138 -7.90 -4.04 -7.62
N ASP A 139 -9.01 -3.51 -8.15
CA ASP A 139 -10.17 -4.33 -8.44
C ASP A 139 -9.88 -5.45 -9.44
N ALA A 140 -9.17 -5.14 -10.53
CA ALA A 140 -8.76 -6.13 -11.52
C ALA A 140 -7.83 -7.17 -10.90
N TYR A 141 -6.97 -6.77 -9.97
CA TYR A 141 -6.15 -7.70 -9.18
C TYR A 141 -7.04 -8.64 -8.36
N VAL A 142 -7.98 -8.13 -7.56
CA VAL A 142 -8.90 -8.96 -6.76
C VAL A 142 -9.77 -9.86 -7.63
N GLU A 143 -10.33 -9.36 -8.73
CA GLU A 143 -11.09 -10.17 -9.68
C GLU A 143 -10.30 -11.34 -10.23
N ASN A 144 -9.02 -11.12 -10.57
CA ASN A 144 -8.15 -12.18 -11.05
C ASN A 144 -7.87 -13.23 -9.97
N LEU A 145 -7.88 -12.85 -8.68
CA LEU A 145 -7.78 -13.82 -7.58
C LEU A 145 -9.05 -14.66 -7.46
N ILE A 146 -10.21 -14.03 -7.61
CA ILE A 146 -11.52 -14.69 -7.50
C ILE A 146 -11.75 -15.64 -8.68
N LYS A 147 -11.43 -15.22 -9.92
CA LYS A 147 -11.65 -15.98 -11.16
C LYS A 147 -10.71 -17.17 -11.35
N LYS A 148 -9.53 -17.19 -10.71
CA LYS A 148 -8.51 -18.26 -10.86
C LYS A 148 -8.82 -19.54 -10.07
N ARG A 149 -10.06 -19.76 -9.63
CA ARG A 149 -10.52 -20.95 -8.92
C ARG A 149 -11.86 -21.41 -9.44
#